data_AF-A0AAN6WQU4-F1
#
_entry.id   AF-A0AAN6WQU4-F1
#
_cell.length_a   1.000
_cell.length_b   1.000
_cell.length_c   1.000
_cell.angle_alpha   90.00
_cell.angle_beta   90.00
_cell.angle_gamma   90.00
#
_symmetry.space_group_name_H-M   'P 1'
#
loop_
_entity.id
_entity.type
_entity.pdbx_description
1 polymer ?
#
loop_
_entity_poly.entity_id
_entity_poly.type
_entity_poly.pdbx_seq_one_letter_code
_entity_poly.pdbx_strand_id
1 'polypeptide(L)'
;MPPIPLKAQVGIRDHWDKKDGDLQKTLSELQELLGHEVVANPEWHLIITELDFYPDKNNLIAVIAGCIQVWAKSMIELLDDPENEGWSDTLLTKCSSRLALFLDVASSDKAATAWSEQRKGFVISLPKKQIFQPAEFFPVFRGDLLACFEPTEAAPPKQLSERPKETSTDDWADVEVVVGSKGTKKTNVEFMPNADSLPRPDQLLLRPPYHLTLATAGSTIEIHCSHSPTLQFLSNYLKRWCRVNHNDTTNPPAVQVKLYQSAFGLGEMFDRLVLTTEHTRYNANDFRVTAPMVVALMEGVLGYELVSTQGVWSFRRHVEFKTL
;
A
#
# COMPACT_ATOMS: atom_id res chain seq x y z
N MET A 1 7.49 -19.55 8.90
CA MET A 1 6.17 -18.95 9.17
C MET A 1 5.49 -19.77 10.25
N PRO A 2 4.88 -19.15 11.27
CA PRO A 2 4.07 -19.89 12.24
C PRO A 2 2.90 -20.56 11.50
N PRO A 3 2.48 -21.78 11.86
CA PRO A 3 1.38 -22.45 11.17
C PRO A 3 0.05 -21.75 11.43
N ILE A 4 -0.83 -21.69 10.42
CA ILE A 4 -2.23 -21.23 10.60
C ILE A 4 -2.90 -22.09 11.69
N PRO A 5 -3.57 -21.50 12.69
CA PRO A 5 -4.29 -22.26 13.71
C PRO A 5 -5.33 -23.21 13.12
N LEU A 6 -5.51 -24.40 13.71
CA LEU A 6 -6.41 -25.43 13.16
C LEU A 6 -7.84 -24.92 12.92
N LYS A 7 -8.39 -24.13 13.85
CA LYS A 7 -9.73 -23.52 13.69
C LYS A 7 -9.81 -22.57 12.49
N ALA A 8 -8.74 -21.81 12.22
CA ALA A 8 -8.69 -20.98 11.02
C ALA A 8 -8.58 -21.83 9.76
N GLN A 9 -7.81 -22.92 9.76
CA GLN A 9 -7.74 -23.83 8.60
C GLN A 9 -9.11 -24.44 8.27
N VAL A 10 -9.86 -24.86 9.30
CA VAL A 10 -11.24 -25.33 9.15
C VAL A 10 -12.12 -24.23 8.55
N GLY A 11 -12.03 -23.00 9.07
CA GLY A 11 -12.79 -21.87 8.55
C GLY A 11 -12.44 -21.52 7.11
N ILE A 12 -11.16 -21.60 6.72
CA ILE A 12 -10.71 -21.38 5.34
C ILE A 12 -11.35 -22.43 4.43
N ARG A 13 -11.26 -23.71 4.81
CA ARG A 13 -11.90 -24.79 4.04
C ARG A 13 -13.41 -24.59 3.90
N ASP A 14 -14.10 -24.24 4.99
CA ASP A 14 -15.56 -24.26 5.06
C ASP A 14 -16.22 -22.99 4.50
N HIS A 15 -15.57 -21.83 4.66
CA HIS A 15 -16.12 -20.53 4.28
C HIS A 15 -15.40 -19.86 3.10
N TRP A 16 -14.12 -20.19 2.85
CA TRP A 16 -13.32 -19.60 1.77
C TRP A 16 -13.20 -20.52 0.56
N ASP A 17 -12.68 -21.74 0.74
CA ASP A 17 -12.35 -22.66 -0.38
C ASP A 17 -13.53 -23.52 -0.85
N LYS A 18 -14.62 -23.58 -0.07
CA LYS A 18 -15.77 -24.41 -0.39
C LYS A 18 -16.43 -23.93 -1.69
N LYS A 19 -16.26 -24.69 -2.77
CA LYS A 19 -16.78 -24.37 -4.13
C LYS A 19 -18.29 -24.09 -4.15
N ASP A 20 -19.08 -24.85 -3.39
CA ASP A 20 -20.52 -24.64 -3.28
C ASP A 20 -20.93 -23.60 -2.21
N GLY A 21 -19.95 -22.98 -1.56
CA GLY A 21 -20.14 -21.94 -0.56
C GLY A 21 -20.55 -20.61 -1.16
N ASP A 22 -21.15 -19.76 -0.34
CA ASP A 22 -21.75 -18.51 -0.80
C ASP A 22 -20.72 -17.53 -1.37
N LEU A 23 -19.52 -17.47 -0.81
CA LEU A 23 -18.43 -16.65 -1.35
C LEU A 23 -18.01 -17.11 -2.74
N GLN A 24 -17.72 -18.40 -2.92
CA GLN A 24 -17.25 -18.94 -4.20
C GLN A 24 -18.31 -18.81 -5.30
N LYS A 25 -19.60 -18.97 -4.96
CA LYS A 25 -20.70 -18.69 -5.89
C LYS A 25 -20.73 -17.23 -6.34
N THR A 26 -20.66 -16.29 -5.40
CA THR A 26 -20.65 -14.85 -5.72
C THR A 26 -19.39 -14.45 -6.50
N LEU A 27 -18.22 -15.00 -6.19
CA LEU A 27 -17.01 -14.75 -7.00
C LEU A 27 -17.11 -15.38 -8.40
N SER A 28 -17.75 -16.54 -8.54
CA SER A 28 -17.99 -17.16 -9.86
C SER A 28 -18.94 -16.32 -10.69
N GLU A 29 -20.01 -15.80 -10.10
CA GLU A 29 -20.94 -14.87 -10.74
C GLU A 29 -20.23 -13.59 -11.23
N LEU A 30 -19.39 -12.99 -10.37
CA LEU A 30 -18.57 -11.83 -10.75
C LEU A 30 -17.60 -12.16 -11.89
N GLN A 31 -16.97 -13.33 -11.86
CA GLN A 31 -16.08 -13.81 -12.92
C GLN A 31 -16.82 -14.01 -14.24
N GLU A 32 -18.03 -14.60 -14.21
CA GLU A 32 -18.88 -14.78 -15.39
C GLU A 32 -19.28 -13.44 -15.99
N LEU A 33 -19.66 -12.47 -15.15
CA LEU A 33 -20.04 -11.12 -15.59
C LEU A 33 -18.87 -10.35 -16.20
N LEU A 34 -17.68 -10.43 -15.60
CA LEU A 34 -16.48 -9.75 -16.10
C LEU A 34 -15.85 -10.42 -17.32
N GLY A 35 -16.07 -11.72 -17.52
CA GLY A 35 -15.31 -12.52 -18.50
C GLY A 35 -13.81 -12.66 -18.16
N HIS A 36 -13.42 -12.35 -16.93
CA HIS A 36 -12.04 -12.40 -16.44
C HIS A 36 -11.94 -13.23 -15.17
N GLU A 37 -10.79 -13.90 -14.98
CA GLU A 37 -10.52 -14.66 -13.75
C GLU A 37 -10.51 -13.73 -12.53
N VAL A 38 -11.27 -14.04 -11.49
CA VAL A 38 -11.25 -13.29 -10.22
C VAL A 38 -10.43 -14.06 -9.19
N VAL A 39 -9.34 -13.47 -8.71
CA VAL A 39 -8.39 -14.15 -7.82
C VAL A 39 -8.26 -13.39 -6.51
N ALA A 40 -8.56 -14.06 -5.39
CA ALA A 40 -8.36 -13.54 -4.04
C ALA A 40 -7.47 -14.51 -3.25
N ASN A 41 -6.23 -14.09 -2.95
CA ASN A 41 -5.25 -14.88 -2.21
C ASN A 41 -4.81 -14.13 -0.95
N PRO A 42 -5.52 -14.32 0.18
CA PRO A 42 -5.22 -13.60 1.41
C PRO A 42 -3.95 -14.12 2.08
N GLU A 43 -3.15 -13.21 2.63
CA GLU A 43 -2.02 -13.55 3.51
C GLU A 43 -2.54 -13.94 4.91
N TRP A 44 -3.16 -15.11 5.01
CA TRP A 44 -3.90 -15.55 6.21
C TRP A 44 -3.11 -15.44 7.51
N HIS A 45 -1.83 -15.79 7.49
CA HIS A 45 -0.97 -15.70 8.68
C HIS A 45 -0.89 -14.26 9.21
N LEU A 46 -0.74 -13.28 8.32
CA LEU A 46 -0.64 -11.87 8.68
C LEU A 46 -2.00 -11.32 9.12
N ILE A 47 -3.07 -11.65 8.39
CA ILE A 47 -4.43 -11.19 8.71
C ILE A 47 -4.88 -11.71 10.08
N ILE A 48 -4.65 -13.00 10.38
CA ILE A 48 -5.01 -13.61 11.67
C ILE A 48 -4.20 -13.01 12.82
N THR A 49 -2.94 -12.68 12.57
CA THR A 49 -2.07 -12.01 13.57
C THR A 49 -2.56 -10.60 13.86
N GLU A 50 -2.98 -9.85 12.84
CA GLU A 50 -3.48 -8.48 13.02
C GLU A 50 -4.88 -8.41 13.63
N LEU A 51 -5.69 -9.44 13.41
CA LEU A 51 -7.05 -9.57 13.94
C LEU A 51 -7.09 -10.62 15.06
N ASP A 52 -6.03 -10.65 15.88
CA ASP A 52 -5.87 -11.62 16.96
C ASP A 52 -6.95 -11.52 18.04
N PHE A 53 -7.55 -10.34 18.18
CA PHE A 53 -8.64 -10.03 19.11
C PHE A 53 -9.93 -10.84 18.84
N TYR A 54 -10.08 -11.49 17.69
CA TYR A 54 -11.17 -12.45 17.47
C TYR A 54 -10.95 -13.72 18.30
N PRO A 55 -11.84 -14.05 19.26
CA PRO A 55 -11.66 -15.23 20.12
C PRO A 55 -11.77 -16.54 19.34
N ASP A 56 -12.69 -16.59 18.38
CA ASP A 56 -12.85 -17.74 17.50
C ASP A 56 -12.31 -17.43 16.10
N LYS A 57 -11.24 -18.15 15.73
CA LYS A 57 -10.61 -18.00 14.42
C LYS A 57 -11.46 -18.58 13.29
N ASN A 58 -12.36 -19.52 13.56
CA ASN A 58 -13.31 -19.98 12.55
C ASN A 58 -14.27 -18.83 12.17
N ASN A 59 -14.85 -18.19 13.19
CA ASN A 59 -15.71 -17.03 13.00
C ASN A 59 -14.99 -15.86 12.31
N LEU A 60 -13.71 -15.60 12.62
CA LEU A 60 -12.90 -14.60 11.89
C LEU A 60 -12.90 -14.87 10.38
N ILE A 61 -12.65 -16.12 9.96
CA ILE A 61 -12.62 -16.47 8.54
C ILE A 61 -14.01 -16.33 7.90
N ALA A 62 -15.07 -16.76 8.60
CA ALA A 62 -16.45 -16.59 8.13
C ALA A 62 -16.80 -15.11 7.90
N VAL A 63 -16.39 -14.24 8.81
CA VAL A 63 -16.56 -12.78 8.71
C VAL A 63 -15.79 -12.20 7.53
N ILE A 64 -14.52 -12.59 7.35
CA ILE A 64 -13.71 -12.15 6.21
C ILE A 64 -14.35 -12.59 4.89
N ALA A 65 -14.74 -13.86 4.78
CA ALA A 65 -15.44 -14.38 3.61
C ALA A 65 -16.72 -13.58 3.33
N GLY A 66 -17.51 -13.27 4.37
CA GLY A 66 -18.70 -12.44 4.25
C GLY A 66 -18.39 -11.01 3.75
N CYS A 67 -17.30 -10.39 4.19
CA CYS A 67 -16.90 -9.05 3.72
C CYS A 67 -16.56 -9.07 2.22
N ILE A 68 -15.82 -10.08 1.76
CA ILE A 68 -15.47 -10.23 0.35
C ILE A 68 -16.70 -10.57 -0.49
N GLN A 69 -17.60 -11.38 0.04
CA GLN A 69 -18.87 -11.65 -0.62
C GLN A 69 -19.70 -10.37 -0.79
N VAL A 70 -19.78 -9.53 0.24
CA VAL A 70 -20.49 -8.25 0.19
C VAL A 70 -19.84 -7.30 -0.82
N TRP A 71 -18.50 -7.21 -0.81
CA TRP A 71 -17.75 -6.45 -1.81
C TRP A 71 -18.03 -6.93 -3.25
N ALA A 72 -18.02 -8.24 -3.47
CA ALA A 72 -18.28 -8.83 -4.78
C ALA A 72 -19.72 -8.58 -5.25
N LYS A 73 -20.71 -8.63 -4.34
CA LYS A 73 -22.09 -8.24 -4.66
C LYS A 73 -22.20 -6.76 -5.03
N SER A 74 -21.53 -5.87 -4.29
CA SER A 74 -21.50 -4.45 -4.64
C SER A 74 -20.90 -4.21 -6.03
N MET A 75 -19.88 -5.00 -6.39
CA MET A 75 -19.24 -4.97 -7.69
C MET A 75 -20.15 -5.49 -8.81
N ILE A 76 -20.84 -6.62 -8.60
CA ILE A 76 -21.82 -7.18 -9.54
C ILE A 76 -22.92 -6.14 -9.82
N GLU A 77 -23.53 -5.58 -8.78
CA GLU A 77 -24.57 -4.55 -8.93
C GLU A 77 -24.06 -3.25 -9.58
N LEU A 78 -22.75 -3.00 -9.58
CA LEU A 78 -22.16 -1.86 -10.27
C LEU A 78 -21.99 -2.15 -11.76
N LEU A 79 -21.54 -3.36 -12.09
CA LEU A 79 -21.30 -3.83 -13.46
C LEU A 79 -22.60 -4.10 -14.23
N ASP A 80 -23.65 -4.58 -13.56
CA ASP A 80 -24.96 -4.86 -14.15
C ASP A 80 -25.78 -3.59 -14.46
N ASP A 81 -25.38 -2.45 -13.88
CA ASP A 81 -26.08 -1.19 -14.06
C ASP A 81 -25.61 -0.47 -15.34
N PRO A 82 -26.48 -0.30 -16.35
CA PRO A 82 -26.11 0.30 -17.63
C PRO A 82 -25.66 1.76 -17.50
N GLU A 83 -26.01 2.46 -16.41
CA GLU A 83 -25.52 3.82 -16.16
C GLU A 83 -24.01 3.86 -15.89
N ASN A 84 -23.41 2.72 -15.52
CA ASN A 84 -22.00 2.60 -15.17
C ASN A 84 -21.13 1.98 -16.28
N GLU A 85 -21.62 1.88 -17.53
CA GLU A 85 -20.89 1.26 -18.65
C GLU A 85 -19.47 1.82 -18.83
N GLY A 86 -19.29 3.14 -18.75
CA GLY A 86 -17.97 3.76 -18.86
C GLY A 86 -17.02 3.46 -17.69
N TRP A 87 -17.56 3.20 -16.50
CA TRP A 87 -16.77 2.74 -15.35
C TRP A 87 -16.31 1.29 -15.59
N SER A 88 -17.21 0.44 -16.08
CA SER A 88 -16.93 -0.96 -16.43
C SER A 88 -15.84 -1.07 -17.51
N ASP A 89 -15.91 -0.25 -18.56
CA ASP A 89 -14.87 -0.19 -19.59
C ASP A 89 -13.51 0.22 -19.03
N THR A 90 -13.50 1.17 -18.09
CA THR A 90 -12.28 1.62 -17.41
C THR A 90 -11.66 0.49 -16.61
N LEU A 91 -12.47 -0.28 -15.89
CA LEU A 91 -12.01 -1.46 -15.17
C LEU A 91 -11.41 -2.50 -16.12
N LEU A 92 -12.12 -2.86 -17.19
CA LEU A 92 -11.66 -3.85 -18.18
C LEU A 92 -10.38 -3.40 -18.88
N THR A 93 -10.21 -2.10 -19.13
CA THR A 93 -8.95 -1.56 -19.68
C THR A 93 -7.79 -1.71 -18.70
N LYS A 94 -8.05 -1.58 -17.39
CA LYS A 94 -7.04 -1.72 -16.35
C LYS A 94 -6.75 -3.18 -15.99
N CYS A 95 -7.71 -4.09 -16.20
CA CYS A 95 -7.59 -5.52 -15.97
C CYS A 95 -7.20 -6.25 -17.26
N SER A 96 -5.96 -6.74 -17.37
CA SER A 96 -5.54 -7.38 -18.63
C SER A 96 -6.24 -8.72 -18.91
N SER A 97 -6.45 -9.53 -17.88
CA SER A 97 -7.01 -10.89 -18.02
C SER A 97 -7.55 -11.47 -16.70
N ARG A 98 -7.13 -10.89 -15.57
CA ARG A 98 -7.54 -11.28 -14.23
C ARG A 98 -7.83 -10.04 -13.39
N LEU A 99 -8.81 -10.15 -12.51
CA LEU A 99 -9.08 -9.20 -11.44
C LEU A 99 -8.49 -9.75 -10.14
N ALA A 100 -7.41 -9.13 -9.66
CA ALA A 100 -6.79 -9.52 -8.39
C ALA A 100 -7.41 -8.75 -7.21
N LEU A 101 -7.74 -9.46 -6.14
CA LEU A 101 -8.23 -8.91 -4.88
C LEU A 101 -7.18 -9.13 -3.79
N PHE A 102 -6.78 -8.04 -3.15
CA PHE A 102 -5.82 -8.03 -2.05
C PHE A 102 -6.54 -7.64 -0.76
N LEU A 103 -6.32 -8.42 0.30
CA LEU A 103 -6.92 -8.16 1.60
C LEU A 103 -5.88 -7.54 2.52
N ASP A 104 -6.14 -6.31 2.95
CA ASP A 104 -5.32 -5.58 3.91
C ASP A 104 -6.11 -5.37 5.22
N VAL A 105 -5.41 -5.13 6.33
CA VAL A 105 -6.04 -4.69 7.60
C VAL A 105 -5.72 -3.22 7.82
N ALA A 106 -6.77 -2.40 7.87
CA ALA A 106 -6.68 -0.96 8.07
C ALA A 106 -6.04 -0.62 9.43
N SER A 107 -5.47 0.58 9.54
CA SER A 107 -5.09 1.15 10.84
C SER A 107 -6.26 1.79 11.59
N SER A 108 -7.48 1.76 11.02
CA SER A 108 -8.70 2.32 11.62
C SER A 108 -9.85 1.31 11.66
N ASP A 109 -10.95 1.74 12.27
CA ASP A 109 -12.20 0.99 12.40
C ASP A 109 -13.10 1.04 11.16
N LYS A 110 -12.62 1.67 10.07
CA LYS A 110 -13.36 1.83 8.82
C LYS A 110 -12.91 0.80 7.80
N ALA A 111 -13.89 0.15 7.16
CA ALA A 111 -13.68 -0.63 5.94
C ALA A 111 -13.49 0.33 4.77
N ALA A 112 -12.73 -0.09 3.76
CA ALA A 112 -12.58 0.67 2.52
C ALA A 112 -12.19 -0.23 1.35
N THR A 113 -12.38 0.23 0.13
CA THR A 113 -11.82 -0.40 -1.08
C THR A 113 -11.17 0.63 -1.99
N ALA A 114 -10.09 0.27 -2.67
CA ALA A 114 -9.43 1.14 -3.64
C ALA A 114 -8.71 0.34 -4.73
N TRP A 115 -8.57 0.93 -5.91
CA TRP A 115 -7.73 0.36 -6.97
C TRP A 115 -6.25 0.66 -6.72
N SER A 116 -5.40 -0.37 -6.74
CA SER A 116 -3.94 -0.21 -6.69
C SER A 116 -3.35 -0.28 -8.10
N GLU A 117 -2.76 0.82 -8.55
CA GLU A 117 -2.05 0.86 -9.84
C GLU A 117 -0.79 0.00 -9.85
N GLN A 118 -0.19 -0.22 -8.69
CA GLN A 118 1.04 -0.98 -8.54
C GLN A 118 0.75 -2.47 -8.45
N ARG A 119 -0.25 -2.88 -7.67
CA ARG A 119 -0.68 -4.29 -7.54
C ARG A 119 -1.59 -4.75 -8.67
N LYS A 120 -2.11 -3.81 -9.49
CA LYS A 120 -3.04 -4.06 -10.61
C LYS A 120 -4.26 -4.87 -10.17
N GLY A 121 -4.93 -4.38 -9.13
CA GLY A 121 -6.11 -5.00 -8.54
C GLY A 121 -6.70 -4.17 -7.42
N PHE A 122 -7.80 -4.65 -6.85
CA PHE A 122 -8.46 -3.99 -5.73
C PHE A 122 -7.85 -4.37 -4.40
N VAL A 123 -7.71 -3.38 -3.54
CA VAL A 123 -7.29 -3.52 -2.15
C VAL A 123 -8.52 -3.34 -1.28
N ILE A 124 -8.92 -4.40 -0.60
CA ILE A 124 -10.05 -4.41 0.31
C ILE A 124 -9.49 -4.32 1.73
N SER A 125 -9.71 -3.18 2.37
CA SER A 125 -9.23 -2.88 3.72
C SER A 125 -10.25 -3.32 4.75
N LEU A 126 -9.90 -4.34 5.53
CA LEU A 126 -10.68 -4.83 6.66
C LEU A 126 -10.49 -3.89 7.86
N PRO A 127 -11.56 -3.50 8.56
CA PRO A 127 -11.46 -2.63 9.73
C PRO A 127 -10.80 -3.36 10.91
N LYS A 128 -10.02 -2.64 11.72
CA LYS A 128 -9.35 -3.19 12.91
C LYS A 128 -10.28 -3.26 14.14
N LYS A 129 -11.48 -3.80 13.94
CA LYS A 129 -12.48 -4.04 14.98
C LYS A 129 -13.25 -5.34 14.73
N GLN A 130 -13.99 -5.80 15.73
CA GLN A 130 -14.87 -6.94 15.55
C GLN A 130 -16.06 -6.56 14.65
N ILE A 131 -16.29 -7.37 13.62
CA ILE A 131 -17.37 -7.22 12.65
C ILE A 131 -18.41 -8.27 13.00
N PHE A 132 -19.65 -7.82 13.22
CA PHE A 132 -20.78 -8.70 13.52
C PHE A 132 -21.63 -8.99 12.29
N GLN A 133 -21.79 -8.00 11.41
CA GLN A 133 -22.61 -8.10 10.20
C GLN A 133 -21.83 -7.55 8.99
N PRO A 134 -21.18 -8.41 8.19
CA PRO A 134 -20.45 -7.97 7.00
C PRO A 134 -21.30 -7.16 6.01
N ALA A 135 -22.61 -7.43 5.96
CA ALA A 135 -23.56 -6.74 5.08
C ALA A 135 -23.62 -5.23 5.30
N GLU A 136 -23.28 -4.74 6.50
CA GLU A 136 -23.23 -3.29 6.81
C GLU A 136 -22.20 -2.54 5.95
N PHE A 137 -21.20 -3.24 5.39
CA PHE A 137 -20.18 -2.61 4.54
C PHE A 137 -20.59 -2.48 3.07
N PHE A 138 -21.74 -3.01 2.66
CA PHE A 138 -22.23 -2.89 1.30
C PHE A 138 -22.24 -1.43 0.79
N PRO A 139 -22.90 -0.45 1.47
CA PRO A 139 -22.91 0.93 1.00
C PRO A 139 -21.52 1.57 0.97
N VAL A 140 -20.64 1.19 1.90
CA VAL A 140 -19.27 1.69 1.96
C VAL A 140 -18.48 1.22 0.75
N PHE A 141 -18.48 -0.09 0.49
CA PHE A 141 -17.77 -0.64 -0.67
C PHE A 141 -18.34 -0.14 -1.99
N ARG A 142 -19.67 -0.05 -2.13
CA ARG A 142 -20.30 0.50 -3.34
C ARG A 142 -19.87 1.95 -3.59
N GLY A 143 -19.90 2.80 -2.56
CA GLY A 143 -19.48 4.20 -2.68
C GLY A 143 -18.00 4.35 -3.05
N ASP A 144 -17.14 3.57 -2.41
CA ASP A 144 -15.70 3.57 -2.71
C ASP A 144 -15.38 3.04 -4.12
N LEU A 145 -16.10 2.02 -4.61
CA LEU A 145 -15.95 1.50 -5.97
C LEU A 145 -16.33 2.54 -7.02
N LEU A 146 -17.46 3.24 -6.83
CA LEU A 146 -17.86 4.34 -7.73
C LEU A 146 -16.78 5.42 -7.82
N ALA A 147 -16.20 5.79 -6.68
CA ALA A 147 -15.18 6.84 -6.60
C ALA A 147 -13.76 6.38 -7.04
N CYS A 148 -13.50 5.08 -7.23
CA CYS A 148 -12.13 4.58 -7.29
C CYS A 148 -11.34 4.99 -8.56
N PHE A 149 -12.03 5.41 -9.62
CA PHE A 149 -11.42 5.89 -10.85
C PHE A 149 -11.61 7.39 -11.09
N GLU A 150 -12.29 8.08 -10.18
CA GLU A 150 -12.44 9.52 -10.28
C GLU A 150 -11.08 10.20 -10.08
N PRO A 151 -10.75 11.24 -10.88
CA PRO A 151 -9.54 12.02 -10.68
C PRO A 151 -9.59 12.64 -9.29
N THR A 152 -8.79 12.13 -8.36
CA THR A 152 -8.64 12.77 -7.06
C THR A 152 -7.91 14.09 -7.29
N GLU A 153 -8.62 15.21 -7.30
CA GLU A 153 -8.01 16.54 -7.20
C GLU A 153 -7.15 16.58 -5.93
N ALA A 154 -5.84 16.39 -6.08
CA ALA A 154 -4.78 16.66 -5.10
C ALA A 154 -5.15 16.42 -3.62
N ALA A 155 -5.86 15.33 -3.29
CA ALA A 155 -5.96 14.89 -1.92
C ALA A 155 -4.68 14.13 -1.58
N PRO A 156 -4.02 14.41 -0.44
CA PRO A 156 -2.91 13.59 0.01
C PRO A 156 -3.36 12.12 0.07
N PRO A 157 -2.44 11.15 -0.12
CA PRO A 157 -2.79 9.74 0.09
C PRO A 157 -3.53 9.65 1.42
N LYS A 158 -4.74 9.08 1.44
CA LYS A 158 -5.55 8.91 2.66
C LYS A 158 -4.73 8.11 3.67
N GLN A 159 -3.89 8.81 4.42
CA GLN A 159 -3.16 8.29 5.56
C GLN A 159 -4.20 8.12 6.66
N LEU A 160 -4.53 6.86 6.95
CA LEU A 160 -5.31 6.47 8.09
C LEU A 160 -4.50 6.73 9.37
N SER A 161 -4.45 7.99 9.79
CA SER A 161 -4.00 8.41 11.11
C SER A 161 -4.76 9.67 11.54
N GLU A 162 -6.06 9.52 11.82
CA GLU A 162 -6.79 10.52 12.60
C GLU A 162 -6.77 10.11 14.07
N ARG A 163 -6.05 10.89 14.87
CA ARG A 163 -6.10 10.86 16.33
C ARG A 163 -7.40 11.56 16.78
N PRO A 164 -8.07 11.15 17.88
CA PRO A 164 -9.30 11.80 18.32
C PRO A 164 -9.05 13.27 18.65
N LYS A 165 -9.87 14.17 18.08
CA LYS A 165 -10.01 15.55 18.56
C LYS A 165 -10.79 15.49 19.88
N GLU A 166 -10.08 15.56 21.00
CA GLU A 166 -10.69 15.85 22.29
C GLU A 166 -11.10 17.33 22.31
N THR A 167 -12.41 17.54 22.33
CA THR A 167 -13.01 18.79 22.80
C THR A 167 -12.71 18.95 24.29
N SER A 168 -11.94 19.98 24.66
CA SER A 168 -11.95 20.46 26.04
C SER A 168 -12.10 21.98 26.04
N THR A 169 -13.18 22.40 26.68
CA THR A 169 -13.53 23.75 27.10
C THR A 169 -12.66 24.16 28.29
N ASP A 170 -12.08 25.34 28.17
CA ASP A 170 -11.69 26.33 29.18
C ASP A 170 -11.29 25.90 30.63
N ASP A 171 -10.03 26.26 30.91
CA ASP A 171 -9.57 27.08 32.03
C ASP A 171 -9.07 26.42 33.35
N TRP A 172 -8.06 27.09 33.94
CA TRP A 172 -7.39 26.89 35.24
C TRP A 172 -6.12 26.00 35.29
N ALA A 173 -4.98 26.57 34.90
CA ALA A 173 -3.87 26.92 35.80
C ALA A 173 -2.53 27.03 35.05
N ASP A 174 -1.96 28.24 35.07
CA ASP A 174 -0.60 28.55 34.67
C ASP A 174 0.42 27.76 35.52
N VAL A 175 1.25 26.96 34.85
CA VAL A 175 2.59 26.62 35.33
C VAL A 175 3.54 26.77 34.15
N GLU A 176 4.32 27.85 34.17
CA GLU A 176 5.45 28.05 33.26
C GLU A 176 6.42 26.87 33.38
N VAL A 177 6.51 26.06 32.32
CA VAL A 177 7.61 25.11 32.15
C VAL A 177 8.34 25.47 30.86
N VAL A 178 9.52 26.03 31.08
CA VAL A 178 10.61 26.34 30.15
C VAL A 178 10.50 25.56 28.82
N VAL A 179 10.37 26.31 27.74
CA VAL A 179 10.37 25.85 26.35
C VAL A 179 11.73 25.23 26.02
N GLY A 180 11.86 23.93 26.31
CA GLY A 180 12.95 23.09 25.83
C GLY A 180 12.65 22.62 24.42
N SER A 181 13.49 23.05 23.47
CA SER A 181 13.63 22.54 22.11
C SER A 181 13.26 21.05 22.00
N LYS A 182 12.32 20.72 21.10
CA LYS A 182 11.97 19.33 20.71
C LYS A 182 13.15 18.71 19.96
N GLY A 183 14.23 18.41 20.68
CA GLY A 183 15.20 17.41 20.26
C GLY A 183 14.53 16.04 20.31
N THR A 184 14.72 15.27 19.24
CA THR A 184 14.39 13.84 19.22
C THR A 184 15.05 13.17 20.41
N LYS A 185 14.27 12.85 21.46
CA LYS A 185 14.75 12.02 22.57
C LYS A 185 15.16 10.69 21.96
N LYS A 186 16.48 10.45 21.85
CA LYS A 186 17.01 9.10 21.61
C LYS A 186 16.45 8.24 22.74
N THR A 187 15.53 7.33 22.41
CA THR A 187 15.08 6.31 23.35
C THR A 187 16.31 5.52 23.73
N ASN A 188 16.76 5.64 24.97
CA ASN A 188 17.84 4.82 25.50
C ASN A 188 17.23 3.42 25.67
N VAL A 189 17.40 2.57 24.65
CA VAL A 189 16.85 1.21 24.64
C VAL A 189 17.76 0.35 25.50
N GLU A 190 17.47 0.26 26.79
CA GLU A 190 18.23 -0.56 27.75
C GLU A 190 17.88 -2.05 27.64
N PHE A 191 16.69 -2.37 27.13
CA PHE A 191 16.19 -3.74 27.00
C PHE A 191 15.72 -4.03 25.58
N MET A 192 15.92 -5.26 25.11
CA MET A 192 15.43 -5.72 23.82
C MET A 192 13.89 -5.68 23.80
N PRO A 193 13.25 -5.02 22.81
CA PRO A 193 11.80 -4.98 22.72
C PRO A 193 11.21 -6.37 22.41
N ASN A 194 9.99 -6.62 22.89
CA ASN A 194 9.24 -7.80 22.49
C ASN A 194 8.74 -7.63 21.04
N ALA A 195 9.00 -8.60 20.17
CA ALA A 195 8.56 -8.58 18.78
C ALA A 195 7.03 -8.43 18.64
N ASP A 196 6.26 -9.10 19.51
CA ASP A 196 4.79 -9.05 19.47
C ASP A 196 4.21 -7.68 19.87
N SER A 197 5.02 -6.83 20.52
CA SER A 197 4.63 -5.49 20.92
C SER A 197 4.91 -4.43 19.86
N LEU A 198 5.63 -4.80 18.80
CA LEU A 198 6.00 -3.87 17.74
C LEU A 198 4.85 -3.71 16.74
N PRO A 199 4.60 -2.48 16.25
CA PRO A 199 3.75 -2.28 15.08
C PRO A 199 4.28 -3.04 13.87
N ARG A 200 3.39 -3.34 12.93
CA ARG A 200 3.77 -3.95 11.65
C ARG A 200 4.86 -3.12 10.92
N PRO A 201 5.69 -3.75 10.08
CA PRO A 201 6.72 -3.04 9.32
C PRO A 201 6.20 -1.83 8.52
N ASP A 202 5.03 -1.93 7.89
CA ASP A 202 4.40 -0.85 7.11
C ASP A 202 4.02 0.37 7.96
N GLN A 203 3.82 0.19 9.27
CA GLN A 203 3.54 1.28 10.21
C GLN A 203 4.79 1.76 10.94
N LEU A 204 5.64 0.81 11.34
CA LEU A 204 6.88 1.08 12.07
C LEU A 204 7.81 1.97 11.26
N LEU A 205 7.95 1.69 9.95
CA LEU A 205 8.90 2.35 9.07
C LEU A 205 8.40 3.70 8.52
N LEU A 206 7.19 4.12 8.90
CA LEU A 206 6.69 5.48 8.68
C LEU A 206 7.24 6.49 9.69
N ARG A 207 7.97 6.03 10.72
CA ARG A 207 8.59 6.91 11.72
C ARG A 207 10.10 7.03 11.47
N PRO A 208 10.69 8.22 11.71
CA PRO A 208 12.14 8.39 11.60
C PRO A 208 12.87 7.59 12.71
N PRO A 209 14.15 7.26 12.52
CA PRO A 209 15.01 7.66 11.41
C PRO A 209 14.76 6.85 10.14
N TYR A 210 14.61 7.54 9.01
CA TYR A 210 14.53 6.93 7.69
C TYR A 210 15.94 6.68 7.15
N HIS A 211 16.15 5.51 6.56
CA HIS A 211 17.42 5.13 5.95
C HIS A 211 17.23 4.93 4.47
N LEU A 212 18.20 5.39 3.70
CA LEU A 212 18.21 5.27 2.25
C LEU A 212 19.62 4.94 1.78
N THR A 213 19.73 4.02 0.82
CA THR A 213 21.00 3.71 0.17
C THR A 213 20.86 3.78 -1.34
N LEU A 214 21.88 4.28 -2.00
CA LEU A 214 21.96 4.44 -3.45
C LEU A 214 23.21 3.69 -3.95
N ALA A 215 22.97 2.65 -4.75
CA ALA A 215 24.01 1.89 -5.43
C ALA A 215 23.94 2.15 -6.94
N THR A 216 25.10 2.17 -7.58
CA THR A 216 25.21 2.34 -9.05
C THR A 216 25.94 1.16 -9.66
N ALA A 217 25.36 0.56 -10.68
CA ALA A 217 25.97 -0.53 -11.44
C ALA A 217 25.72 -0.31 -12.94
N GLY A 218 26.75 0.11 -13.67
CA GLY A 218 26.66 0.37 -15.11
C GLY A 218 25.60 1.43 -15.44
N SER A 219 24.57 1.04 -16.19
CA SER A 219 23.41 1.85 -16.60
C SER A 219 22.22 1.76 -15.63
N THR A 220 22.44 1.19 -14.45
CA THR A 220 21.41 0.95 -13.45
C THR A 220 21.73 1.68 -12.16
N ILE A 221 20.72 2.36 -11.62
CA ILE A 221 20.75 2.94 -10.27
C ILE A 221 19.71 2.22 -9.42
N GLU A 222 20.15 1.69 -8.29
CA GLU A 222 19.29 1.03 -7.31
C GLU A 222 19.21 1.88 -6.05
N ILE A 223 18.00 2.17 -5.61
CA ILE A 223 17.69 2.95 -4.41
C ILE A 223 16.94 2.03 -3.46
N HIS A 224 17.49 1.78 -2.29
CA HIS A 224 16.80 1.07 -1.23
C HIS A 224 16.40 2.07 -0.15
N CYS A 225 15.21 1.98 0.40
CA CYS A 225 14.75 2.90 1.42
C CYS A 225 13.81 2.23 2.40
N SER A 226 13.96 2.54 3.68
CA SER A 226 13.04 2.07 4.72
C SER A 226 11.66 2.74 4.62
N HIS A 227 11.58 3.94 4.04
CA HIS A 227 10.38 4.75 3.98
C HIS A 227 9.71 4.65 2.59
N SER A 228 8.74 3.75 2.46
CA SER A 228 8.00 3.49 1.21
C SER A 228 7.47 4.76 0.51
N PRO A 229 6.86 5.75 1.20
CA PRO A 229 6.40 6.99 0.56
C PRO A 229 7.52 7.79 -0.11
N THR A 230 8.76 7.74 0.38
CA THR A 230 9.90 8.38 -0.28
C THR A 230 10.16 7.74 -1.65
N LEU A 231 10.11 6.41 -1.77
CA LEU A 231 10.32 5.73 -3.04
C LEU A 231 9.16 5.97 -4.01
N GLN A 232 7.92 5.99 -3.51
CA GLN A 232 6.73 6.33 -4.31
C GLN A 232 6.85 7.75 -4.88
N PHE A 233 7.23 8.73 -4.06
CA PHE A 233 7.48 10.10 -4.50
C PHE A 233 8.53 10.15 -5.61
N LEU A 234 9.70 9.53 -5.39
CA LEU A 234 10.77 9.50 -6.39
C LEU A 234 10.32 8.83 -7.69
N SER A 235 9.64 7.70 -7.60
CA SER A 235 9.08 7.00 -8.75
C SER A 235 8.14 7.90 -9.56
N ASN A 236 7.17 8.53 -8.88
CA ASN A 236 6.16 9.36 -9.53
C ASN A 236 6.77 10.62 -10.14
N TYR A 237 7.67 11.29 -9.41
CA TYR A 237 8.38 12.46 -9.89
C TYR A 237 9.23 12.13 -11.12
N LEU A 238 10.05 11.08 -11.05
CA LEU A 238 10.95 10.71 -12.16
C LEU A 238 10.17 10.22 -13.38
N LYS A 239 9.06 9.49 -13.21
CA LYS A 239 8.17 9.12 -14.32
C LYS A 239 7.55 10.34 -14.99
N ARG A 240 7.04 11.28 -14.20
CA ARG A 240 6.40 12.52 -14.70
C ARG A 240 7.36 13.36 -15.56
N TRP A 241 8.63 13.41 -15.17
CA TRP A 241 9.66 14.21 -15.86
C TRP A 241 10.55 13.38 -16.79
N CYS A 242 10.21 12.12 -17.04
CA CYS A 242 10.96 11.26 -17.94
C CYS A 242 10.69 11.68 -19.39
N ARG A 243 11.76 11.86 -20.18
CA ARG A 243 11.61 12.09 -21.62
C ARG A 243 11.19 10.81 -22.32
N VAL A 244 10.53 10.97 -23.46
CA VAL A 244 10.23 9.89 -24.39
C VAL A 244 11.37 9.74 -25.38
N ASN A 245 11.71 8.51 -25.74
CA ASN A 245 12.69 8.19 -26.76
C ASN A 245 12.05 8.24 -28.16
N HIS A 246 12.11 9.39 -28.81
CA HIS A 246 11.56 9.61 -30.15
C HIS A 246 12.30 8.85 -31.27
N ASN A 247 13.44 8.23 -30.97
CA ASN A 247 14.18 7.42 -31.94
C ASN A 247 13.65 5.98 -32.04
N ASP A 248 12.74 5.58 -31.15
CA ASP A 248 12.04 4.30 -31.18
C ASP A 248 10.57 4.55 -31.56
N THR A 249 10.04 3.78 -32.51
CA THR A 249 8.67 3.95 -33.01
C THR A 249 7.60 3.68 -31.95
N THR A 250 7.95 2.92 -30.90
CA THR A 250 7.08 2.68 -29.74
C THR A 250 7.08 3.84 -28.75
N ASN A 251 7.95 4.84 -28.95
CA ASN A 251 8.10 6.01 -28.08
C ASN A 251 8.19 5.63 -26.58
N PRO A 252 9.10 4.72 -26.19
CA PRO A 252 9.21 4.30 -24.81
C PRO A 252 9.84 5.40 -23.94
N PRO A 253 9.65 5.37 -22.62
CA PRO A 253 10.37 6.25 -21.70
C PRO A 253 11.89 6.07 -21.83
N ALA A 254 12.64 7.17 -21.77
CA ALA A 254 14.10 7.18 -21.84
C ALA A 254 14.77 6.49 -20.63
N VAL A 255 14.06 6.44 -19.50
CA VAL A 255 14.47 5.76 -18.27
C VAL A 255 13.32 4.90 -17.82
N GLN A 256 13.58 3.61 -17.60
CA GLN A 256 12.59 2.73 -17.00
C GLN A 256 12.68 2.87 -15.47
N VAL A 257 11.56 3.21 -14.85
CA VAL A 257 11.44 3.45 -13.41
C VAL A 257 10.57 2.36 -12.80
N LYS A 258 11.19 1.41 -12.08
CA LYS A 258 10.51 0.25 -11.47
C LYS A 258 10.54 0.31 -9.95
N LEU A 259 9.37 0.22 -9.34
CA LEU A 259 9.20 0.16 -7.90
C LEU A 259 8.92 -1.29 -7.49
N TYR A 260 9.62 -1.80 -6.47
CA TYR A 260 9.54 -3.19 -6.03
C TYR A 260 8.89 -3.28 -4.65
N GLN A 261 7.89 -4.14 -4.55
CA GLN A 261 7.18 -4.39 -3.31
C GLN A 261 8.10 -5.14 -2.32
N SER A 262 8.04 -4.70 -1.06
CA SER A 262 8.68 -5.33 0.08
C SER A 262 8.09 -6.72 0.32
N ALA A 263 8.93 -7.65 0.76
CA ALA A 263 8.50 -8.97 1.22
C ALA A 263 7.86 -8.94 2.63
N PHE A 264 7.86 -7.78 3.28
CA PHE A 264 7.37 -7.58 4.64
C PHE A 264 6.20 -6.59 4.67
N GLY A 265 5.27 -6.86 5.60
CA GLY A 265 4.05 -6.07 5.76
C GLY A 265 2.87 -6.74 5.06
N LEU A 266 1.67 -6.35 5.49
CA LEU A 266 0.41 -6.82 4.87
C LEU A 266 0.00 -5.93 3.69
N GLY A 267 0.30 -4.62 3.78
CA GLY A 267 -0.11 -3.65 2.78
C GLY A 267 0.91 -3.40 1.66
N GLU A 268 0.60 -2.41 0.83
CA GLU A 268 1.45 -1.97 -0.27
C GLU A 268 2.67 -1.18 0.23
N MET A 269 3.73 -1.90 0.58
CA MET A 269 5.00 -1.35 1.04
C MET A 269 6.08 -1.57 -0.02
N PHE A 270 6.90 -0.55 -0.28
CA PHE A 270 8.04 -0.62 -1.20
C PHE A 270 9.34 -0.40 -0.43
N ASP A 271 10.35 -1.20 -0.76
CA ASP A 271 11.69 -1.10 -0.17
C ASP A 271 12.78 -0.78 -1.21
N ARG A 272 12.46 -0.91 -2.50
CA ARG A 272 13.42 -0.73 -3.59
C ARG A 272 12.84 -0.04 -4.82
N LEU A 273 13.60 0.90 -5.38
CA LEU A 273 13.35 1.58 -6.65
C LEU A 273 14.56 1.41 -7.56
N VAL A 274 14.32 1.01 -8.80
CA VAL A 274 15.37 0.79 -9.81
C VAL A 274 15.13 1.68 -11.01
N LEU A 275 16.18 2.37 -11.44
CA LEU A 275 16.23 3.20 -12.64
C LEU A 275 17.18 2.53 -13.65
N THR A 276 16.69 2.17 -14.83
CA THR A 276 17.50 1.52 -15.87
C THR A 276 17.39 2.27 -17.20
N THR A 277 18.52 2.40 -17.90
CA THR A 277 18.57 2.87 -19.30
C THR A 277 18.90 1.74 -20.29
N GLU A 278 19.02 0.50 -19.83
CA GLU A 278 19.45 -0.65 -20.64
C GLU A 278 18.51 -1.01 -21.80
N HIS A 279 17.26 -0.57 -21.77
CA HIS A 279 16.31 -0.86 -22.84
C HIS A 279 16.51 0.03 -24.08
N THR A 280 17.39 1.04 -24.05
CA THR A 280 17.66 1.93 -25.19
C THR A 280 18.81 1.46 -26.09
N ARG A 281 19.11 0.14 -26.13
CA ARG A 281 20.26 -0.47 -26.84
C ARG A 281 20.41 -0.12 -28.33
N TYR A 282 19.35 0.34 -28.99
CA TYR A 282 19.34 0.58 -30.43
C TYR A 282 19.43 2.05 -30.85
N ASN A 283 19.48 2.99 -29.91
CA ASN A 283 19.36 4.41 -30.24
C ASN A 283 20.61 5.23 -29.88
N ALA A 284 21.07 6.03 -30.84
CA ALA A 284 22.23 6.93 -30.78
C ALA A 284 22.16 8.06 -29.72
N ASN A 285 21.14 8.04 -28.86
CA ASN A 285 21.01 8.96 -27.73
C ASN A 285 21.38 8.20 -26.44
N ASP A 286 22.57 8.49 -25.92
CA ASP A 286 23.04 8.04 -24.61
C ASP A 286 22.27 8.75 -23.49
N PHE A 287 21.00 8.36 -23.29
CA PHE A 287 20.30 8.75 -22.06
C PHE A 287 21.00 8.11 -20.87
N ARG A 288 21.42 8.94 -19.92
CA ARG A 288 22.12 8.50 -18.71
C ARG A 288 21.46 9.11 -17.49
N VAL A 289 21.23 8.26 -16.49
CA VAL A 289 20.86 8.68 -15.14
C VAL A 289 22.14 8.63 -14.31
N THR A 290 22.47 9.72 -13.64
CA THR A 290 23.68 9.79 -12.80
C THR A 290 23.31 9.84 -11.33
N ALA A 291 24.13 9.22 -10.47
CA ALA A 291 23.93 9.26 -9.03
C ALA A 291 23.77 10.69 -8.48
N PRO A 292 24.61 11.69 -8.85
CA PRO A 292 24.46 13.05 -8.35
C PRO A 292 23.08 13.68 -8.60
N MET A 293 22.42 13.36 -9.71
CA MET A 293 21.07 13.87 -10.01
C MET A 293 20.04 13.34 -9.00
N VAL A 294 20.12 12.04 -8.69
CA VAL A 294 19.23 11.39 -7.72
C VAL A 294 19.53 11.92 -6.31
N VAL A 295 20.80 12.11 -5.99
CA VAL A 295 21.26 12.60 -4.68
C VAL A 295 20.78 14.02 -4.43
N ALA A 296 20.81 14.90 -5.45
CA ALA A 296 20.27 16.24 -5.34
C ALA A 296 18.77 16.25 -4.96
N LEU A 297 17.99 15.27 -5.42
CA LEU A 297 16.59 15.12 -5.00
C LEU A 297 16.48 14.64 -3.54
N MET A 298 17.34 13.68 -3.14
CA MET A 298 17.35 13.13 -1.78
C MET A 298 17.73 14.20 -0.74
N GLU A 299 18.77 14.98 -1.00
CA GLU A 299 19.23 16.03 -0.09
C GLU A 299 18.39 17.29 -0.20
N GLY A 300 18.22 17.82 -1.42
CA GLY A 300 17.61 19.13 -1.65
C GLY A 300 16.09 19.16 -1.51
N VAL A 301 15.39 18.07 -1.84
CA VAL A 301 13.91 18.01 -1.80
C VAL A 301 13.42 17.21 -0.60
N LEU A 302 14.02 16.05 -0.37
CA LEU A 302 13.57 15.13 0.68
C LEU A 302 14.30 15.33 2.01
N GLY A 303 15.34 16.18 2.06
CA GLY A 303 16.10 16.52 3.25
C GLY A 303 16.71 15.30 3.95
N TYR A 304 17.20 14.34 3.18
CA TYR A 304 18.09 13.30 3.69
C TYR A 304 19.52 13.84 3.81
N GLU A 305 20.24 13.41 4.82
CA GLU A 305 21.64 13.78 5.05
C GLU A 305 22.54 12.63 4.60
N LEU A 306 23.60 12.92 3.84
CA LEU A 306 24.61 11.95 3.45
C LEU A 306 25.44 11.52 4.67
N VAL A 307 25.49 10.21 4.93
CA VAL A 307 26.21 9.61 6.06
C VAL A 307 27.52 8.96 5.61
N SER A 308 27.53 8.29 4.45
CA SER A 308 28.71 7.59 3.93
C SER A 308 28.63 7.43 2.41
N THR A 309 29.79 7.36 1.75
CA THR A 309 29.95 7.11 0.31
C THR A 309 30.84 5.90 0.01
N GLN A 310 31.21 5.12 1.04
CA GLN A 310 32.10 3.98 0.86
C GLN A 310 31.36 2.81 0.20
N GLY A 311 31.57 2.64 -1.11
CA GLY A 311 30.96 1.59 -1.94
C GLY A 311 29.52 1.87 -2.35
N VAL A 312 28.68 2.28 -1.39
CA VAL A 312 27.27 2.66 -1.60
C VAL A 312 27.03 3.98 -0.88
N TRP A 313 26.24 4.88 -1.49
CA TRP A 313 25.92 6.15 -0.87
C TRP A 313 24.79 5.94 0.12
N SER A 314 25.03 6.24 1.38
CA SER A 314 24.11 5.99 2.49
C SER A 314 23.63 7.31 3.06
N PHE A 315 22.33 7.40 3.26
CA PHE A 315 21.63 8.59 3.67
C PHE A 315 20.74 8.32 4.87
N ARG A 316 20.52 9.35 5.69
CA ARG A 316 19.64 9.26 6.85
C ARG A 316 18.83 10.53 7.02
N ARG A 317 17.57 10.37 7.41
CA ARG A 317 16.70 11.48 7.79
C ARG A 317 16.12 11.25 9.17
N HIS A 318 16.30 12.23 10.05
CA HIS A 318 15.86 12.16 11.45
C HIS A 318 14.52 12.87 11.72
N VAL A 319 14.03 13.63 10.75
CA VAL A 319 12.83 14.46 10.87
C VAL A 319 11.69 13.79 10.11
N GLU A 320 10.52 13.70 10.75
CA GLU A 320 9.31 13.20 10.12
C GLU A 320 8.90 14.04 8.89
N PHE A 321 8.20 13.43 7.95
CA PHE A 321 7.52 14.19 6.90
C PHE A 321 6.21 14.74 7.47
N LYS A 322 6.02 16.06 7.36
CA LYS A 322 4.72 16.67 7.65
C LYS A 322 3.84 16.43 6.43
N THR A 323 2.64 15.92 6.65
CA THR A 323 1.58 15.91 5.63
C THR A 323 1.19 17.36 5.34
N LEU A 324 1.20 17.70 4.05
CA LEU A 324 0.55 18.91 3.52
C LEU A 324 -0.94 18.64 3.37
#